data_AF-A0A1T5KBA2-F1
#
_entry.id   AF-A0A1T5KBA2-F1
#
_cell.length_a   1.000
_cell.length_b   1.000
_cell.length_c   1.000
_cell.angle_alpha   90.00
_cell.angle_beta   90.00
_cell.angle_gamma   90.00
#
_symmetry.space_group_name_H-M   'P 1'
#
loop_
_entity.id
_entity.type
_entity.pdbx_description
1 polymer ?
#
loop_
_entity_poly.entity_id
_entity_poly.type
_entity_poly.pdbx_seq_one_letter_code
_entity_poly.pdbx_strand_id
1 'polypeptide(L)'
;MEVLFDHLARAAAKVGTQRLRSPSATSPSAVYRQLPDDALNQALWQLGELQRATEALSAVIAGEMLTRDEGRADVTLRRIRGLTHASGDTVERLLRVGTVVAETEQAIDAAATFDEAQPLWRERGVADAASSADEEGDTPLGSQPVHLPWAAPVALAVVAGELSAETAGVILRGLAPAVERADVRELQAAAESLVIAATEHTPEWLERQASKICWRLSSPVSVASRVREGREYRLSLVRP
;
A
#
# COMPACT_ATOMS: atom_id res chain seq x y z
N MET A 1 21.24 -7.49 -20.40
CA MET A 1 21.06 -8.90 -20.83
C MET A 1 21.99 -9.85 -20.10
N GLU A 2 23.26 -9.54 -19.90
CA GLU A 2 24.21 -10.40 -19.16
C GLU A 2 23.77 -10.74 -17.73
N VAL A 3 23.16 -9.80 -17.00
CA VAL A 3 22.70 -10.00 -15.61
C VAL A 3 21.59 -11.07 -15.50
N LEU A 4 20.71 -11.16 -16.50
CA LEU A 4 19.65 -12.17 -16.56
C LEU A 4 20.22 -13.56 -16.85
N PHE A 5 21.22 -13.65 -17.74
CA PHE A 5 21.94 -14.90 -18.00
C PHE A 5 22.67 -15.40 -16.76
N ASP A 6 23.27 -14.49 -16.00
CA ASP A 6 24.04 -14.83 -14.82
C ASP A 6 23.15 -15.27 -13.64
N HIS A 7 21.93 -14.72 -13.52
CA HIS A 7 20.93 -15.18 -12.57
C HIS A 7 20.35 -16.56 -12.93
N LEU A 8 20.08 -16.81 -14.22
CA LEU A 8 19.60 -18.11 -14.70
C LEU A 8 20.66 -19.22 -14.58
N ALA A 9 21.92 -18.91 -14.87
CA ALA A 9 23.03 -19.84 -14.70
C ALA A 9 23.23 -20.23 -13.22
N ARG A 10 23.09 -19.26 -12.30
CA ARG A 10 23.14 -19.52 -10.85
C ARG A 10 21.94 -20.31 -10.35
N ALA A 11 20.74 -20.06 -10.87
CA ALA A 11 19.55 -20.85 -10.54
C ALA A 11 19.71 -22.31 -10.98
N ALA A 12 20.16 -22.55 -12.22
CA ALA A 12 20.39 -23.89 -12.75
C ALA A 12 21.47 -24.68 -11.98
N ALA A 13 22.54 -24.00 -11.54
CA ALA A 13 23.57 -24.59 -10.68
C ALA A 13 23.04 -24.98 -9.30
N LYS A 14 22.09 -24.22 -8.75
CA LYS A 14 21.49 -24.47 -7.43
C LYS A 14 20.53 -25.66 -7.42
N VAL A 15 19.92 -25.99 -8.57
CA VAL A 15 19.03 -27.17 -8.75
C VAL A 15 19.82 -28.49 -8.95
N GLY A 16 21.15 -28.47 -8.91
CA GLY A 16 21.94 -29.70 -9.00
C GLY A 16 21.91 -30.35 -10.38
N THR A 17 21.66 -29.58 -11.44
CA THR A 17 21.74 -30.09 -12.82
C THR A 17 23.19 -30.28 -13.24
N GLN A 18 23.77 -31.42 -12.87
CA GLN A 18 25.00 -31.89 -13.49
C GLN A 18 24.73 -32.12 -14.98
N ARG A 19 25.45 -31.36 -15.81
CA ARG A 19 25.50 -31.42 -17.29
C ARG A 19 24.45 -30.62 -18.05
N LEU A 20 24.37 -29.31 -17.81
CA LEU A 20 24.11 -28.41 -18.93
C LEU A 20 25.34 -28.48 -19.86
N ARG A 21 25.18 -29.09 -21.04
CA ARG A 21 26.19 -28.99 -22.11
C ARG A 21 26.45 -27.50 -22.34
N SER A 22 27.72 -27.12 -22.38
CA SER A 22 28.20 -25.75 -22.53
C SER A 22 27.31 -24.96 -23.50
N PRO A 23 26.62 -23.90 -23.06
CA PRO A 23 25.69 -23.20 -23.92
C PRO A 23 26.48 -22.40 -24.95
N SER A 24 26.64 -22.97 -26.14
CA SER A 24 26.81 -22.19 -27.38
C SER A 24 25.48 -21.54 -27.81
N ALA A 25 24.55 -21.34 -26.86
CA ALA A 25 23.19 -20.91 -27.13
C ALA A 25 23.19 -19.40 -27.36
N THR A 26 23.30 -19.01 -28.63
CA THR A 26 23.09 -17.62 -29.11
C THR A 26 21.67 -17.10 -28.89
N SER A 27 20.74 -17.92 -28.38
CA SER A 27 19.34 -17.57 -28.16
C SER A 27 18.85 -17.97 -26.76
N PRO A 28 18.26 -17.04 -25.97
CA PRO A 28 17.63 -17.33 -24.68
C PRO A 28 16.60 -18.46 -24.77
N SER A 29 15.85 -18.55 -25.86
CA SER A 29 14.84 -19.58 -26.08
C SER A 29 15.42 -21.00 -26.12
N ALA A 30 16.66 -21.17 -26.56
CA ALA A 30 17.32 -22.47 -26.58
C ALA A 30 17.74 -22.94 -25.19
N VAL A 31 18.00 -22.00 -24.27
CA VAL A 31 18.28 -22.29 -22.86
C VAL A 31 17.01 -22.72 -22.13
N TYR A 32 15.90 -22.00 -22.32
CA TYR A 32 14.63 -22.34 -21.66
C TYR A 32 14.07 -23.69 -22.09
N ARG A 33 14.23 -24.09 -23.36
CA ARG A 33 13.80 -25.42 -23.85
C ARG A 33 14.54 -26.61 -23.22
N GLN A 34 15.68 -26.36 -22.59
CA GLN A 34 16.51 -27.40 -21.97
C GLN A 34 16.31 -27.47 -20.45
N LEU A 35 15.54 -26.56 -19.86
CA LEU A 35 15.29 -26.55 -18.42
C LEU A 35 14.16 -27.54 -18.08
N PRO A 36 14.25 -28.24 -16.93
CA PRO A 36 13.13 -29.02 -16.40
C PRO A 36 11.98 -28.11 -15.95
N ASP A 37 10.76 -28.63 -15.94
CA ASP A 37 9.53 -27.87 -15.64
C ASP A 37 9.61 -27.12 -14.30
N ASP A 38 10.17 -27.72 -13.26
CA ASP A 38 10.35 -27.07 -11.95
C ASP A 38 11.26 -25.84 -12.02
N ALA A 39 12.34 -25.91 -12.80
CA ALA A 39 13.25 -24.78 -12.99
C ALA A 39 12.59 -23.68 -13.84
N LEU A 40 11.75 -24.06 -14.81
CA LEU A 40 10.96 -23.10 -15.59
C LEU A 40 9.91 -22.40 -14.71
N ASN A 41 9.19 -23.15 -13.86
CA ASN A 41 8.23 -22.62 -12.91
C ASN A 41 8.91 -21.67 -11.90
N GLN A 42 10.08 -22.05 -11.39
CA GLN A 42 10.86 -21.18 -10.52
C GLN A 42 11.32 -19.90 -11.23
N ALA A 43 11.76 -20.00 -12.49
CA ALA A 43 12.14 -18.82 -13.27
C ALA A 43 10.95 -17.89 -13.53
N LEU A 44 9.77 -18.44 -13.83
CA LEU A 44 8.53 -17.66 -13.98
C LEU A 44 8.15 -16.95 -12.68
N TRP A 45 8.27 -17.63 -11.54
CA TRP A 45 8.04 -17.03 -10.23
C TRP A 45 8.99 -15.87 -9.94
N GLN A 46 10.30 -16.05 -10.19
CA GLN A 46 11.31 -15.00 -10.03
C GLN A 46 11.07 -13.80 -10.96
N LEU A 47 10.58 -14.03 -12.18
CA LEU A 47 10.19 -12.95 -13.08
C LEU A 47 9.00 -12.15 -12.53
N GLY A 48 8.03 -12.82 -11.92
CA GLY A 48 6.91 -12.15 -11.23
C GLY A 48 7.36 -11.28 -10.06
N GLU A 49 8.26 -11.79 -9.22
CA GLU A 49 8.87 -11.03 -8.13
C GLU A 49 9.61 -9.78 -8.65
N LEU A 50 10.43 -9.94 -9.70
CA LEU A 50 11.16 -8.83 -10.31
C LEU A 50 10.22 -7.77 -10.88
N GLN A 51 9.11 -8.20 -11.49
CA GLN A 51 8.10 -7.28 -12.01
C GLN A 51 7.46 -6.48 -10.87
N ARG A 52 7.04 -7.14 -9.77
CA ARG A 52 6.46 -6.45 -8.62
C ARG A 52 7.43 -5.47 -7.96
N ALA A 53 8.70 -5.86 -7.81
CA ALA A 53 9.73 -4.96 -7.31
C ALA A 53 9.94 -3.74 -8.23
N THR A 54 9.84 -3.93 -9.55
CA THR A 54 9.93 -2.83 -10.52
C THR A 54 8.71 -1.90 -10.43
N GLU A 55 7.51 -2.44 -10.24
CA GLU A 55 6.29 -1.66 -9.99
C GLU A 55 6.40 -0.86 -8.69
N ALA A 56 6.86 -1.48 -7.60
CA ALA A 56 7.10 -0.83 -6.31
C ALA A 56 8.04 0.38 -6.45
N LEU A 57 9.22 0.17 -7.06
CA LEU A 57 10.18 1.24 -7.31
C LEU A 57 9.59 2.35 -8.19
N SER A 58 8.83 1.97 -9.24
CA SER A 58 8.19 2.93 -10.12
C SER A 58 7.14 3.78 -9.38
N ALA A 59 6.38 3.18 -8.46
CA ALA A 59 5.40 3.90 -7.64
C ALA A 59 6.07 4.88 -6.68
N VAL A 60 7.13 4.47 -5.98
CA VAL A 60 7.90 5.37 -5.09
C VAL A 60 8.48 6.54 -5.86
N ILE A 61 9.14 6.28 -7.01
CA ILE A 61 9.67 7.33 -7.88
C ILE A 61 8.55 8.25 -8.36
N ALA A 62 7.39 7.70 -8.73
CA ALA A 62 6.24 8.46 -9.18
C ALA A 62 5.72 9.42 -8.10
N GLY A 63 5.58 8.94 -6.86
CA GLY A 63 5.18 9.75 -5.72
C GLY A 63 6.17 10.89 -5.45
N GLU A 64 7.47 10.58 -5.39
CA GLU A 64 8.53 11.57 -5.16
C GLU A 64 8.56 12.63 -6.26
N MET A 65 8.43 12.24 -7.52
CA MET A 65 8.38 13.18 -8.63
C MET A 65 7.15 14.09 -8.56
N LEU A 66 6.00 13.55 -8.16
CA LEU A 66 4.78 14.34 -7.99
C LEU A 66 4.95 15.40 -6.89
N THR A 67 5.57 15.03 -5.77
CA THR A 67 5.90 15.95 -4.68
C THR A 67 6.83 17.08 -5.16
N ARG A 68 7.87 16.73 -5.93
CA ARG A 68 8.82 17.72 -6.50
C ARG A 68 8.21 18.61 -7.57
N ASP A 69 7.31 18.06 -8.38
CA ASP A 69 6.61 18.81 -9.42
C ASP A 69 5.42 19.63 -8.86
N GLU A 70 5.34 19.79 -7.53
CA GLU A 70 4.30 20.56 -6.81
C GLU A 70 2.87 20.07 -7.13
N GLY A 71 2.70 18.74 -7.24
CA GLY A 71 1.40 18.13 -7.53
C GLY A 71 0.99 18.21 -9.01
N ARG A 72 1.87 18.63 -9.93
CA ARG A 72 1.58 18.64 -11.38
C ARG A 72 1.57 17.23 -11.96
N ALA A 73 0.45 16.55 -11.81
CA ALA A 73 0.23 15.18 -12.27
C ALA A 73 0.53 14.98 -13.76
N ASP A 74 0.12 15.91 -14.64
CA ASP A 74 0.32 15.79 -16.10
C ASP A 74 1.79 15.80 -16.55
N VAL A 75 2.65 16.50 -15.79
CA VAL A 75 4.09 16.55 -16.05
C VAL A 75 4.72 15.24 -15.59
N THR A 76 4.35 14.80 -14.39
CA THR A 76 4.83 13.57 -13.76
C THR A 76 4.43 12.34 -14.58
N LEU A 77 3.17 12.24 -15.00
CA LEU A 77 2.60 11.20 -15.86
C LEU A 77 3.42 11.03 -17.16
N ARG A 78 3.73 12.14 -17.84
CA ARG A 78 4.52 12.12 -19.09
C ARG A 78 5.92 11.59 -18.87
N ARG A 79 6.59 11.99 -17.79
CA ARG A 79 7.94 11.55 -17.47
C ARG A 79 7.98 10.06 -17.13
N ILE A 80 7.08 9.58 -16.27
CA ILE A 80 7.03 8.16 -15.91
C ILE A 80 6.71 7.29 -17.12
N ARG A 81 5.74 7.68 -17.95
CA ARG A 81 5.42 6.94 -19.18
C ARG A 81 6.65 6.81 -20.10
N GLY A 82 7.48 7.85 -20.18
CA GLY A 82 8.74 7.82 -20.92
C GLY A 82 9.79 6.86 -20.34
N LEU A 83 9.78 6.64 -19.02
CA LEU A 83 10.73 5.78 -18.30
C LEU A 83 10.31 4.32 -18.27
N THR A 84 9.02 4.04 -18.05
CA THR A 84 8.53 2.68 -17.83
C THR A 84 7.96 2.03 -19.09
N HIS A 85 7.73 2.81 -20.16
CA HIS A 85 6.98 2.38 -21.36
C HIS A 85 5.60 1.78 -21.04
N ALA A 86 5.07 2.05 -19.85
CA ALA A 86 3.81 1.47 -19.39
C ALA A 86 2.60 2.18 -20.01
N SER A 87 1.46 1.50 -19.98
CA SER A 87 0.18 2.09 -20.40
C SER A 87 -0.20 3.28 -19.51
N GLY A 88 -1.09 4.17 -19.98
CA GLY A 88 -1.55 5.31 -19.18
C GLY A 88 -2.16 4.91 -17.84
N ASP A 89 -3.07 3.94 -17.88
CA ASP A 89 -3.76 3.43 -16.69
C ASP A 89 -2.78 2.77 -15.70
N THR A 90 -1.74 2.06 -16.19
CA THR A 90 -0.68 1.55 -15.31
C THR A 90 0.06 2.69 -14.60
N VAL A 91 0.42 3.76 -15.32
CA VAL A 91 1.12 4.91 -14.72
C VAL A 91 0.23 5.65 -13.70
N GLU A 92 -1.07 5.81 -13.99
CA GLU A 92 -2.02 6.43 -13.05
C GLU A 92 -2.14 5.64 -11.75
N ARG A 93 -2.17 4.30 -11.82
CA ARG A 93 -2.17 3.43 -10.63
C ARG A 93 -0.88 3.59 -9.82
N LEU A 94 0.27 3.57 -10.49
CA LEU A 94 1.57 3.76 -9.85
C LEU A 94 1.68 5.13 -9.15
N LEU A 95 1.17 6.19 -9.78
CA LEU A 95 1.10 7.51 -9.18
C LEU A 95 0.22 7.54 -7.94
N ARG A 96 -0.97 6.96 -8.01
CA ARG A 96 -1.87 6.89 -6.85
C ARG A 96 -1.23 6.15 -5.68
N VAL A 97 -0.57 5.01 -5.94
CA VAL A 97 0.19 4.28 -4.91
C VAL A 97 1.29 5.16 -4.34
N GLY A 98 2.12 5.76 -5.20
CA GLY A 98 3.21 6.64 -4.79
C GLY A 98 2.78 7.82 -3.91
N THR A 99 1.65 8.45 -4.24
CA THR A 99 1.07 9.53 -3.42
C THR A 99 0.70 9.03 -2.02
N VAL A 100 0.01 7.89 -1.93
CA VAL A 100 -0.39 7.33 -0.63
C VAL A 100 0.83 6.93 0.20
N VAL A 101 1.90 6.41 -0.43
CA VAL A 101 3.17 6.13 0.27
C VAL A 101 3.74 7.41 0.87
N ALA A 102 3.86 8.48 0.08
CA ALA A 102 4.40 9.75 0.56
C ALA A 102 3.55 10.36 1.69
N GLU A 103 2.22 10.31 1.59
CA GLU A 103 1.31 10.73 2.66
C GLU A 103 1.47 9.88 3.93
N THR A 104 1.66 8.57 3.77
CA THR A 104 1.88 7.64 4.88
C THR A 104 3.20 7.93 5.60
N GLU A 105 4.28 8.14 4.85
CA GLU A 105 5.60 8.50 5.40
C GLU A 105 5.53 9.83 6.17
N GLN A 106 4.89 10.85 5.58
CA GLN A 106 4.69 12.14 6.27
C GLN A 106 3.89 12.00 7.57
N ALA A 107 2.86 11.15 7.60
CA ALA A 107 2.08 10.92 8.81
C ALA A 107 2.92 10.24 9.90
N ILE A 108 3.78 9.29 9.54
CA ILE A 108 4.69 8.61 10.46
C ILE A 108 5.76 9.58 10.99
N ASP A 109 6.38 10.36 10.11
CA ASP A 109 7.40 11.34 10.49
C ASP A 109 6.85 12.44 11.40
N ALA A 110 5.63 12.92 11.13
CA ALA A 110 4.95 13.88 11.98
C ALA A 110 4.69 13.33 13.39
N ALA A 111 4.32 12.05 13.50
CA ALA A 111 4.12 11.39 14.78
C ALA A 111 5.44 11.19 15.54
N ALA A 112 6.51 10.78 14.85
CA ALA A 112 7.84 10.67 15.45
C ALA A 112 8.35 12.02 15.97
N THR A 113 8.17 13.09 15.18
CA THR A 113 8.52 14.47 15.58
C THR A 113 7.73 14.92 16.81
N PHE A 114 6.45 14.58 16.88
CA PHE A 114 5.61 14.87 18.03
C PHE A 114 6.10 14.14 19.29
N ASP A 115 6.41 12.86 19.19
CA ASP A 115 6.95 12.05 20.30
C ASP A 115 8.32 12.59 20.78
N GLU A 116 9.18 13.06 19.87
CA GLU A 116 10.48 13.68 20.19
C GLU A 116 10.35 15.06 20.84
N ALA A 117 9.37 15.88 20.43
CA ALA A 117 9.13 17.21 20.98
C ALA A 117 8.44 17.18 22.36
N GLN A 118 7.74 16.08 22.66
CA GLN A 118 6.99 15.87 23.89
C GLN A 118 7.80 16.07 25.19
N PRO A 119 9.01 15.50 25.37
CA PRO A 119 9.84 15.76 26.56
C PRO A 119 10.27 17.23 26.67
N LEU A 120 10.56 17.90 25.57
CA LEU A 120 10.98 19.32 25.57
C LEU A 120 9.84 20.26 25.98
N TRP A 121 8.59 19.92 25.65
CA TRP A 121 7.41 20.67 26.11
C TRP A 121 7.12 20.45 27.59
N ARG A 122 7.39 19.25 28.13
CA ARG A 122 7.33 18.98 29.57
C ARG A 122 8.39 19.76 30.34
N GLU A 123 9.63 19.81 29.84
CA GLU A 123 10.74 20.51 30.48
C GLU A 123 10.61 22.04 30.45
N ARG A 124 9.99 22.60 29.39
CA ARG A 124 9.73 24.04 29.29
C ARG A 124 8.60 24.56 30.16
N GLY A 125 7.92 23.70 30.92
CA GLY A 125 6.89 24.14 31.85
C GLY A 125 5.79 24.95 31.16
N VAL A 126 5.31 24.52 29.99
CA VAL A 126 4.02 25.00 29.46
C VAL A 126 2.89 24.31 30.26
N ALA A 127 2.96 24.46 31.58
CA ALA A 127 1.97 24.05 32.55
C ALA A 127 1.00 25.20 32.87
N ASP A 128 1.03 26.31 32.12
CA ASP A 128 0.25 27.51 32.45
C ASP A 128 -0.29 28.27 31.23
N ALA A 129 -0.79 27.55 30.22
CA ALA A 129 -1.61 28.13 29.14
C ALA A 129 -2.95 27.41 28.94
N ALA A 130 -3.36 26.59 29.91
CA ALA A 130 -4.66 25.94 29.93
C ALA A 130 -5.34 26.08 31.31
N SER A 131 -5.22 27.25 31.96
CA SER A 131 -6.13 27.63 33.03
C SER A 131 -7.47 28.09 32.44
N SER A 132 -8.21 27.17 31.83
CA SER A 132 -9.68 27.18 31.76
C SER A 132 -10.19 25.97 30.97
N ALA A 133 -10.19 24.79 31.60
CA ALA A 133 -11.21 23.78 31.40
C ALA A 133 -11.01 22.71 32.48
N ASP A 134 -11.87 22.76 33.48
CA ASP A 134 -12.03 21.73 34.48
C ASP A 134 -12.41 20.38 33.84
N GLU A 135 -12.13 19.32 34.59
CA GLU A 135 -12.61 17.93 34.46
C GLU A 135 -11.74 16.94 33.65
N GLU A 136 -10.82 16.32 34.41
CA GLU A 136 -10.78 14.88 34.68
C GLU A 136 -10.31 13.91 33.58
N GLY A 137 -9.24 13.17 33.89
CA GLY A 137 -8.93 11.89 33.24
C GLY A 137 -7.58 11.81 32.55
N ASP A 138 -6.54 11.64 33.37
CA ASP A 138 -5.23 11.08 33.05
C ASP A 138 -5.21 10.22 31.77
N THR A 139 -4.81 10.83 30.64
CA THR A 139 -4.42 10.05 29.46
C THR A 139 -2.90 9.90 29.56
N PRO A 140 -2.36 8.69 29.77
CA PRO A 140 -0.93 8.50 29.65
C PRO A 140 -0.56 8.91 28.22
N LEU A 141 0.27 9.94 28.11
CA LEU A 141 0.87 10.40 26.86
C LEU A 141 1.82 9.31 26.35
N GLY A 142 1.25 8.21 25.86
CA GLY A 142 1.90 7.21 25.03
C GLY A 142 1.44 7.42 23.59
N SER A 143 2.41 7.45 22.67
CA SER A 143 2.29 7.35 21.21
C SER A 143 0.86 7.52 20.71
N GLN A 144 0.46 8.77 20.43
CA GLN A 144 -0.85 9.04 19.87
C GLN A 144 -1.00 8.19 18.58
N PRO A 145 -2.12 7.47 18.39
CA PRO A 145 -2.24 6.57 17.24
C PRO A 145 -2.04 7.35 15.94
N VAL A 146 -1.02 6.97 15.16
CA VAL A 146 -0.70 7.60 13.87
C VAL A 146 -1.90 7.44 12.95
N HIS A 147 -2.46 8.56 12.50
CA HIS A 147 -3.56 8.55 11.54
C HIS A 147 -3.00 8.42 10.12
N LEU A 148 -3.08 7.22 9.57
CA LEU A 148 -2.68 6.95 8.18
C LEU A 148 -3.87 7.14 7.23
N PRO A 149 -3.61 7.43 5.93
CA PRO A 149 -4.62 7.32 4.90
C PRO A 149 -5.24 5.91 4.90
N TRP A 150 -6.56 5.79 4.68
CA TRP A 150 -7.23 4.47 4.65
C TRP A 150 -6.62 3.52 3.61
N ALA A 151 -6.00 4.08 2.56
CA ALA A 151 -5.37 3.36 1.47
C ALA A 151 -3.94 2.88 1.79
N ALA A 152 -3.36 3.30 2.92
CA ALA A 152 -1.99 2.97 3.31
C ALA A 152 -1.69 1.46 3.27
N PRO A 153 -2.57 0.55 3.77
CA PRO A 153 -2.31 -0.89 3.70
C PRO A 153 -2.10 -1.41 2.27
N VAL A 154 -2.86 -0.88 1.30
CA VAL A 154 -2.76 -1.27 -0.11
C VAL A 154 -1.45 -0.75 -0.71
N ALA A 155 -1.10 0.50 -0.41
CA ALA A 155 0.11 1.11 -0.94
C ALA A 155 1.38 0.44 -0.38
N LEU A 156 1.40 0.16 0.92
CA LEU A 156 2.51 -0.55 1.58
C LEU A 156 2.68 -1.98 1.04
N ALA A 157 1.59 -2.70 0.76
CA ALA A 157 1.66 -4.03 0.16
C ALA A 157 2.25 -4.00 -1.27
N VAL A 158 2.00 -2.94 -2.04
CA VAL A 158 2.66 -2.76 -3.36
C VAL A 158 4.15 -2.49 -3.17
N VAL A 159 4.53 -1.60 -2.25
CA VAL A 159 5.94 -1.27 -1.99
C VAL A 159 6.71 -2.49 -1.47
N ALA A 160 6.08 -3.33 -0.65
CA ALA A 160 6.63 -4.59 -0.17
C ALA A 160 6.74 -5.67 -1.27
N GLY A 161 6.17 -5.43 -2.46
CA GLY A 161 6.16 -6.39 -3.56
C GLY A 161 5.18 -7.54 -3.37
N GLU A 162 4.28 -7.44 -2.40
CA GLU A 162 3.25 -8.44 -2.10
C GLU A 162 2.05 -8.31 -3.06
N LEU A 163 1.81 -7.09 -3.55
CA LEU A 163 0.67 -6.75 -4.40
C LEU A 163 1.15 -6.07 -5.69
N SER A 164 0.52 -6.39 -6.83
CA SER A 164 0.76 -5.64 -8.07
C SER A 164 0.00 -4.31 -8.08
N ALA A 165 0.47 -3.35 -8.87
CA ALA A 165 -0.20 -2.06 -9.05
C ALA A 165 -1.62 -2.21 -9.64
N GLU A 166 -1.85 -3.26 -10.43
CA GLU A 166 -3.17 -3.59 -10.98
C GLU A 166 -4.16 -4.00 -9.89
N THR A 167 -3.77 -4.97 -9.06
CA THR A 167 -4.61 -5.44 -7.96
C THR A 167 -4.87 -4.31 -6.95
N ALA A 168 -3.87 -3.47 -6.68
CA ALA A 168 -4.06 -2.25 -5.87
C ALA A 168 -5.11 -1.34 -6.50
N GLY A 169 -5.01 -1.09 -7.81
CA GLY A 169 -5.98 -0.28 -8.55
C GLY A 169 -7.41 -0.79 -8.40
N VAL A 170 -7.62 -2.11 -8.42
CA VAL A 170 -8.95 -2.73 -8.20
C VAL A 170 -9.47 -2.44 -6.79
N ILE A 171 -8.67 -2.71 -5.76
CA ILE A 171 -9.07 -2.49 -4.36
C ILE A 171 -9.40 -1.00 -4.14
N LEU A 172 -8.50 -0.11 -4.58
CA LEU A 172 -8.65 1.33 -4.40
C LEU A 172 -9.89 1.87 -5.11
N ARG A 173 -10.16 1.44 -6.34
CA ARG A 173 -11.37 1.85 -7.07
C ARG A 173 -12.64 1.28 -6.45
N GLY A 174 -12.61 0.03 -5.99
CA GLY A 174 -13.78 -0.61 -5.38
C GLY A 174 -14.21 0.04 -4.05
N LEU A 175 -13.24 0.50 -3.25
CA LEU A 175 -13.52 1.16 -1.97
C LEU A 175 -13.72 2.68 -2.07
N ALA A 176 -13.20 3.34 -3.13
CA ALA A 176 -13.31 4.79 -3.30
C ALA A 176 -14.72 5.39 -3.09
N PRO A 177 -15.83 4.79 -3.55
CA PRO A 177 -17.15 5.38 -3.37
C PRO A 177 -17.64 5.43 -1.91
N ALA A 178 -17.03 4.64 -1.01
CA ALA A 178 -17.38 4.64 0.41
C ALA A 178 -16.64 5.71 1.22
N VAL A 179 -15.63 6.37 0.65
CA VAL A 179 -14.79 7.39 1.32
C VAL A 179 -15.61 8.55 1.88
N GLU A 180 -16.67 8.96 1.19
CA GLU A 180 -17.52 10.08 1.64
C GLU A 180 -18.45 9.73 2.81
N ARG A 181 -18.66 8.45 3.10
CA ARG A 181 -19.74 7.99 4.02
C ARG A 181 -19.26 7.10 5.15
N ALA A 182 -18.13 6.43 4.98
CA ALA A 182 -17.61 5.46 5.93
C ALA A 182 -16.57 6.10 6.86
N ASP A 183 -16.42 5.51 8.04
CA ASP A 183 -15.33 5.87 8.94
C ASP A 183 -13.98 5.44 8.35
N VAL A 184 -12.95 6.26 8.55
CA VAL A 184 -11.60 6.03 8.00
C VAL A 184 -11.01 4.70 8.49
N ARG A 185 -11.25 4.33 9.75
CA ARG A 185 -10.75 3.05 10.32
C ARG A 185 -11.46 1.85 9.73
N GLU A 186 -12.76 1.97 9.44
CA GLU A 186 -13.49 0.89 8.78
C GLU A 186 -13.03 0.69 7.34
N LEU A 187 -12.75 1.78 6.61
CA LEU A 187 -12.17 1.72 5.27
C LEU A 187 -10.77 1.11 5.29
N GLN A 188 -9.96 1.48 6.27
CA GLN A 188 -8.63 0.91 6.44
C GLN A 188 -8.69 -0.59 6.75
N ALA A 189 -9.53 -1.02 7.69
CA ALA A 189 -9.73 -2.43 8.02
C ALA A 189 -10.26 -3.24 6.81
N ALA A 190 -11.15 -2.64 6.01
CA ALA A 190 -11.59 -3.23 4.76
C ALA A 190 -10.45 -3.38 3.74
N ALA A 191 -9.59 -2.37 3.63
CA ALA A 191 -8.43 -2.40 2.75
C ALA A 191 -7.43 -3.49 3.18
N GLU A 192 -7.11 -3.58 4.48
CA GLU A 192 -6.27 -4.65 5.06
C GLU A 192 -6.82 -6.04 4.75
N SER A 193 -8.13 -6.24 4.97
CA SER A 193 -8.77 -7.52 4.69
C SER A 193 -8.69 -7.90 3.21
N LEU A 194 -8.80 -6.94 2.29
CA LEU A 194 -8.69 -7.19 0.85
C LEU A 194 -7.25 -7.45 0.40
N VAL A 195 -6.26 -6.79 1.03
CA VAL A 195 -4.84 -7.06 0.80
C VAL A 195 -4.49 -8.49 1.18
N ILE A 196 -4.93 -8.94 2.37
CA ILE A 196 -4.73 -10.33 2.81
C ILE A 196 -5.39 -11.31 1.83
N ALA A 197 -6.62 -11.01 1.41
CA ALA A 197 -7.36 -11.87 0.49
C ALA A 197 -6.73 -11.94 -0.92
N ALA A 198 -5.91 -10.95 -1.30
CA ALA A 198 -5.32 -10.87 -2.63
C ALA A 198 -4.25 -11.93 -2.89
N THR A 199 -3.71 -12.59 -1.85
CA THR A 199 -2.75 -13.69 -2.02
C THR A 199 -3.39 -14.96 -2.54
N GLU A 200 -4.70 -15.11 -2.39
CA GLU A 200 -5.44 -16.35 -2.69
C GLU A 200 -6.52 -16.19 -3.77
N HIS A 201 -6.79 -14.96 -4.21
CA HIS A 201 -7.95 -14.65 -5.05
C HIS A 201 -7.60 -13.80 -6.27
N THR A 202 -8.43 -13.91 -7.30
CA THR A 202 -8.25 -13.18 -8.55
C THR A 202 -8.71 -11.73 -8.42
N PRO A 203 -8.21 -10.82 -9.29
CA PRO A 203 -8.66 -9.43 -9.32
C PRO A 203 -10.19 -9.26 -9.46
N GLU A 204 -10.86 -10.10 -10.25
CA GLU A 204 -12.32 -10.02 -10.44
C GLU A 204 -13.09 -10.39 -9.16
N TRP A 205 -12.55 -11.32 -8.37
CA TRP A 205 -13.14 -11.65 -7.07
C TRP A 205 -12.97 -10.48 -6.10
N LEU A 206 -11.77 -9.89 -6.06
CA LEU A 206 -11.47 -8.74 -5.22
C LEU A 206 -12.36 -7.54 -5.56
N GLU A 207 -12.60 -7.29 -6.85
CA GLU A 207 -13.52 -6.24 -7.31
C GLU A 207 -14.94 -6.44 -6.77
N ARG A 208 -15.46 -7.67 -6.84
CA ARG A 208 -16.79 -8.00 -6.30
C ARG A 208 -16.84 -7.83 -4.79
N GLN A 209 -15.80 -8.25 -4.06
CA GLN A 209 -15.76 -8.08 -2.61
C GLN A 209 -15.62 -6.62 -2.21
N ALA A 210 -14.74 -5.85 -2.86
CA ALA A 210 -14.60 -4.43 -2.60
C ALA A 210 -15.93 -3.69 -2.84
N SER A 211 -16.63 -4.02 -3.92
CA SER A 211 -17.97 -3.48 -4.22
C SER A 211 -19.00 -3.83 -3.15
N LYS A 212 -19.00 -5.09 -2.68
CA LYS A 212 -19.89 -5.56 -1.61
C LYS A 212 -19.61 -4.84 -0.30
N ILE A 213 -18.33 -4.69 0.07
CA ILE A 213 -17.91 -3.97 1.27
C ILE A 213 -18.32 -2.50 1.17
N CYS A 214 -18.02 -1.85 0.05
CA CYS A 214 -18.40 -0.48 -0.25
C CYS A 214 -19.90 -0.24 -0.07
N TRP A 215 -20.75 -1.14 -0.61
CA TRP A 215 -22.19 -1.07 -0.42
C TRP A 215 -22.62 -1.16 1.06
N ARG A 216 -22.02 -2.07 1.83
CA ARG A 216 -22.32 -2.19 3.28
C ARG A 216 -21.93 -0.94 4.06
N LEU A 217 -20.74 -0.40 3.77
CA LEU A 217 -20.19 0.78 4.44
C LEU A 217 -21.00 2.04 4.10
N SER A 218 -21.49 2.12 2.86
CA SER A 218 -22.30 3.24 2.34
C SER A 218 -23.80 3.09 2.62
N SER A 219 -24.26 1.95 3.14
CA SER A 219 -25.69 1.69 3.36
C SER A 219 -26.24 2.57 4.49
N PRO A 220 -27.40 3.23 4.29
CA PRO A 220 -28.01 4.11 5.28
C PRO A 220 -28.41 3.39 6.57
N VAL A 221 -28.66 2.08 6.52
CA VAL A 221 -28.93 1.27 7.72
C VAL A 221 -27.68 1.17 8.61
N SER A 222 -26.50 0.97 8.03
CA SER A 222 -25.23 0.96 8.76
C SER A 222 -24.90 2.33 9.37
N VAL A 223 -25.27 3.42 8.69
CA VAL A 223 -25.09 4.79 9.21
C VAL A 223 -26.05 5.08 10.36
N ALA A 224 -27.33 4.70 10.23
CA ALA A 224 -28.33 4.90 11.28
C ALA A 224 -28.06 4.05 12.54
N SER A 225 -27.52 2.85 12.37
CA SER A 225 -27.08 1.96 13.47
C SER A 225 -25.97 2.63 14.29
N ARG A 226 -24.97 3.20 13.60
CA ARG A 226 -23.84 3.92 14.21
C ARG A 226 -24.24 5.21 14.91
N VAL A 227 -25.20 5.97 14.35
CA VAL A 227 -25.77 7.15 15.02
C VAL A 227 -26.55 6.78 16.28
N ARG A 228 -27.18 5.60 16.31
CA ARG A 228 -27.92 5.11 17.48
C ARG A 228 -26.98 4.64 18.59
N GLU A 229 -25.96 3.85 18.25
CA GLU A 229 -24.91 3.45 19.20
C GLU A 229 -24.15 4.66 19.75
N GLY A 230 -23.72 5.61 18.91
CA GLY A 230 -23.05 6.84 19.36
C GLY A 230 -23.92 7.75 20.24
N ARG A 231 -25.25 7.70 20.10
CA ARG A 231 -26.19 8.40 21.01
C ARG A 231 -26.40 7.64 22.32
N GLU A 232 -26.41 6.32 22.32
CA GLU A 232 -26.53 5.52 23.55
C GLU A 232 -25.27 5.63 24.42
N TYR A 233 -24.07 5.72 23.83
CA TYR A 233 -22.84 6.00 24.58
C TYR A 233 -22.81 7.42 25.19
N ARG A 234 -23.33 8.45 24.51
CA ARG A 234 -23.46 9.80 25.11
C ARG A 234 -24.49 9.87 26.23
N LEU A 235 -25.55 9.05 26.19
CA LEU A 235 -26.57 9.03 27.23
C LEU A 235 -26.19 8.19 28.46
N SER A 236 -25.19 7.31 28.34
CA SER A 236 -24.66 6.51 29.46
C SER A 236 -23.47 7.18 30.17
N LEU A 237 -22.81 8.15 29.55
CA LEU A 237 -21.81 9.05 30.17
C LEU A 237 -22.42 10.30 30.82
N VAL A 238 -23.74 10.50 30.69
CA VAL A 238 -24.48 11.60 31.34
C VAL A 238 -25.55 11.01 32.25
N ARG A 239 -25.13 10.28 33.29
CA ARG A 239 -25.93 10.18 34.51
C ARG A 239 -25.01 10.27 35.74
N PRO A 240 -25.32 11.19 36.68
CA PRO A 240 -24.54 11.42 37.89
C PRO A 240 -24.59 10.24 38.86
#